data_AF-A0A2M7CIS0-F1
#
_entry.id   AF-A0A2M7CIS0-F1
#
_cell.length_a   1.000
_cell.length_b   1.000
_cell.length_c   1.000
_cell.angle_alpha   90.00
_cell.angle_beta   90.00
_cell.angle_gamma   90.00
#
_symmetry.space_group_name_H-M   'P 1'
#
loop_
_entity.id
_entity.type
_entity.pdbx_description
1 polymer ?
#
loop_
_entity_poly.entity_id
_entity_poly.type
_entity_poly.pdbx_seq_one_letter_code
_entity_poly.pdbx_strand_id
1 'polypeptide(L)'
;MLGPFYAMFVEKIGGDMLEAGTAFGIFAFVAGITTLVSSRLADSTARDERILSLGYLPVGLGFFFYLFVGSVKELFLVQILIGLG
;
A
#
# COMPACT_ATOMS: atom_id res chain seq x y z
N MET A 1 11.62 6.63 -4.56
CA MET A 1 10.35 7.40 -4.63
C MET A 1 10.61 8.76 -5.24
N LEU A 2 9.70 9.23 -6.07
CA LEU A 2 9.59 10.62 -6.51
C LEU A 2 9.06 11.49 -5.35
N GLY A 3 9.83 11.60 -4.25
CA GLY A 3 9.41 12.25 -3.00
C GLY A 3 8.73 13.62 -3.18
N PRO A 4 9.29 14.53 -4.01
CA PRO A 4 8.67 15.82 -4.30
C PRO A 4 7.29 15.70 -4.97
N PHE A 5 7.11 14.75 -5.89
CA PHE A 5 5.84 14.55 -6.58
C PHE A 5 4.77 13.95 -5.67
N TYR A 6 5.17 13.08 -4.74
CA TYR A 6 4.25 12.53 -3.75
C TYR A 6 3.77 13.61 -2.77
N ALA A 7 4.67 14.48 -2.29
CA ALA A 7 4.28 15.62 -1.45
C ALA A 7 3.29 16.55 -2.16
N MET A 8 3.58 16.92 -3.41
CA MET A 8 2.64 17.72 -4.23
C MET A 8 1.30 17.02 -4.47
N PHE A 9 1.29 15.69 -4.59
CA PHE A 9 0.05 14.93 -4.74
C PHE A 9 -0.79 14.97 -3.45
N VAL A 10 -0.17 14.75 -2.29
CA VAL A 10 -0.86 14.78 -0.98
C VAL A 10 -1.42 16.18 -0.69
N GLU A 11 -0.68 17.23 -1.04
CA GLU A 11 -1.13 18.62 -0.92
C GLU A 11 -2.38 18.89 -1.78
N LYS A 12 -2.42 18.38 -3.02
CA LYS A 12 -3.57 18.54 -3.93
C LYS A 12 -4.86 17.91 -3.43
N ILE A 13 -4.77 16.86 -2.61
CA ILE A 13 -5.93 16.17 -2.01
C ILE A 13 -6.25 16.68 -0.59
N GLY A 14 -5.63 17.80 -0.19
CA GLY A 14 -5.90 18.49 1.07
C GLY A 14 -5.16 17.96 2.30
N GLY A 15 -4.11 17.17 2.12
CA GLY A 15 -3.21 16.75 3.20
C GLY A 15 -1.95 17.60 3.28
N ASP A 16 -1.11 17.32 4.28
CA ASP A 16 0.20 17.92 4.46
C ASP A 16 1.30 16.85 4.66
N MET A 17 2.47 17.28 5.14
CA MET A 17 3.61 16.41 5.38
C MET A 17 3.32 15.29 6.40
N LEU A 18 2.49 15.55 7.40
CA LEU A 18 2.05 14.59 8.40
C LEU A 18 1.17 13.51 7.77
N GLU A 19 0.21 13.86 6.92
CA GLU A 19 -0.61 12.88 6.20
C GLU A 19 0.24 12.07 5.24
N ALA A 20 1.19 12.69 4.54
CA ALA A 20 2.12 11.99 3.66
C ALA A 20 2.95 10.95 4.42
N GLY A 21 3.50 11.33 5.58
CA GLY A 21 4.25 10.44 6.46
C GLY A 21 3.38 9.33 7.06
N THR A 22 2.15 9.68 7.46
CA THR A 22 1.18 8.73 8.03
C THR A 22 0.73 7.70 6.99
N ALA A 23 0.47 8.13 5.76
CA ALA A 23 0.17 7.25 4.63
C ALA A 23 1.28 6.22 4.42
N PHE A 24 2.55 6.66 4.46
CA PHE A 24 3.70 5.75 4.35
C PHE A 24 3.83 4.82 5.56
N GLY A 25 3.57 5.32 6.77
CA GLY A 25 3.55 4.52 8.00
C GLY A 25 2.47 3.44 7.98
N ILE A 26 1.27 3.77 7.51
CA ILE A 26 0.17 2.81 7.32
C ILE A 26 0.58 1.72 6.35
N PHE A 27 1.12 2.09 5.18
CA PHE A 27 1.64 1.13 4.22
C PHE A 27 2.68 0.19 4.86
N ALA A 28 3.70 0.75 5.50
CA ALA A 28 4.78 -0.03 6.10
C ALA A 28 4.27 -0.97 7.22
N PHE A 29 3.31 -0.50 8.02
CA PHE A 29 2.71 -1.30 9.08
C PHE A 29 1.89 -2.47 8.51
N VAL A 30 1.01 -2.21 7.54
CA VAL A 30 0.20 -3.26 6.91
C VAL A 30 1.09 -4.23 6.15
N ALA A 31 2.05 -3.76 5.35
CA ALA A 31 3.02 -4.60 4.65
C ALA A 31 3.83 -5.48 5.61
N GLY A 32 4.22 -4.94 6.77
CA GLY A 32 4.89 -5.72 7.81
C GLY A 32 4.02 -6.85 8.35
N ILE A 33 2.74 -6.58 8.66
CA ILE A 33 1.79 -7.61 9.10
C ILE A 33 1.57 -8.64 7.99
N THR A 34 1.31 -8.21 6.76
CA THR A 34 1.12 -9.07 5.60
C THR A 34 2.34 -9.97 5.42
N THR A 35 3.55 -9.44 5.49
CA THR A 35 4.79 -10.22 5.37
C THR A 35 4.88 -11.31 6.44
N LEU A 36 4.54 -11.00 7.70
CA LEU A 36 4.56 -11.97 8.80
C LEU A 36 3.49 -13.07 8.64
N VAL A 37 2.33 -12.73 8.08
CA VAL A 37 1.25 -13.70 7.83
C VAL A 37 1.59 -14.56 6.61
N SER A 38 2.01 -13.95 5.51
CA SER A 38 2.35 -14.61 4.26
C SER A 38 3.55 -15.54 4.39
N SER A 39 4.57 -15.17 5.18
CA SER A 39 5.72 -16.05 5.44
C SER A 39 5.32 -17.35 6.11
N ARG A 40 4.46 -17.31 7.12
CA ARG A 40 3.94 -18.52 7.78
C ARG A 40 3.09 -19.39 6.85
N LEU A 41 2.33 -18.75 5.95
CA LEU A 41 1.49 -19.46 4.98
C LEU A 41 2.35 -20.13 3.88
N ALA A 42 3.39 -19.44 3.42
CA ALA A 42 4.37 -19.95 2.46
C ALA A 42 5.10 -21.19 3.00
N ASP A 43 5.58 -21.15 4.25
CA ASP A 43 6.23 -22.31 4.88
C ASP A 43 5.33 -23.55 4.95
N SER A 44 4.01 -23.37 5.02
CA SER A 44 3.04 -24.47 5.08
C SER A 44 2.56 -24.97 3.71
N THR A 45 2.72 -24.18 2.64
CA THR A 45 2.26 -24.56 1.29
C THR A 45 3.42 -24.50 0.30
N ALA A 46 3.82 -25.66 -0.24
CA ALA A 46 4.94 -25.83 -1.17
C ALA A 46 4.77 -25.18 -2.57
N ARG A 47 4.00 -24.09 -2.69
CA ARG A 47 3.73 -23.35 -3.94
C ARG A 47 3.83 -21.84 -3.73
N ASP A 48 5.05 -21.36 -3.55
CA ASP A 48 5.40 -19.93 -3.41
C ASP A 48 4.86 -19.05 -4.56
N GLU A 49 4.80 -19.58 -5.78
CA GLU A 49 4.38 -18.85 -6.99
C GLU A 49 2.96 -18.27 -6.88
N ARG A 50 2.04 -18.97 -6.20
CA ARG A 50 0.64 -18.53 -6.06
C ARG A 50 0.51 -17.43 -5.02
N ILE A 51 1.28 -17.50 -3.94
CA ILE A 51 1.30 -16.49 -2.88
C ILE A 51 1.85 -15.18 -3.46
N LEU A 52 2.93 -15.27 -4.25
CA LEU A 52 3.50 -14.11 -4.94
C LEU A 52 2.50 -13.46 -5.89
N SER A 53 1.84 -14.27 -6.73
CA SER A 53 0.86 -13.77 -7.71
C SER A 53 -0.34 -13.11 -7.04
N LEU A 54 -0.81 -13.67 -5.92
CA LEU A 54 -1.91 -13.11 -5.14
C LEU A 54 -1.53 -11.80 -4.46
N GLY A 55 -0.28 -11.63 -4.02
CA GLY A 55 0.21 -10.37 -3.43
C GLY A 55 0.33 -9.24 -4.47
N TYR A 56 0.72 -9.55 -5.71
CA TYR A 56 0.82 -8.51 -6.74
C TYR A 56 -0.53 -7.94 -7.22
N LEU A 57 -1.63 -8.68 -7.07
CA LEU A 57 -2.97 -8.19 -7.42
C LEU A 57 -3.40 -6.94 -6.63
N PRO A 58 -3.39 -6.92 -5.29
CA PRO A 58 -3.74 -5.73 -4.51
C PRO A 58 -2.74 -4.59 -4.73
N VAL A 59 -1.46 -4.85 -5.00
CA VAL A 59 -0.50 -3.80 -5.41
C VAL A 59 -0.96 -3.11 -6.70
N GLY A 60 -1.26 -3.89 -7.75
CA GLY A 60 -1.71 -3.36 -9.03
C GLY A 60 -3.03 -2.59 -8.91
N LEU A 61 -4.00 -3.14 -8.16
CA LEU A 61 -5.28 -2.48 -7.89
C LEU A 61 -5.10 -1.19 -7.07
N GLY A 62 -4.21 -1.19 -6.08
CA GLY A 62 -3.91 0.00 -5.29
C GLY A 62 -3.33 1.13 -6.14
N PHE A 63 -2.37 0.82 -7.01
CA PHE A 63 -1.85 1.82 -7.97
C PHE A 63 -2.91 2.29 -8.97
N PHE A 64 -3.84 1.44 -9.38
CA PHE A 64 -4.97 1.86 -10.21
C PHE A 64 -5.91 2.80 -9.45
N PHE A 65 -6.20 2.52 -8.17
CA PHE A 65 -7.09 3.36 -7.36
C PHE A 65 -6.53 4.74 -7.03
N TYR A 66 -5.21 4.95 -7.12
CA TYR A 66 -4.61 6.29 -7.03
C TYR A 66 -5.22 7.31 -8.02
N LEU A 67 -5.74 6.84 -9.17
CA LEU A 67 -6.41 7.70 -10.16
C LEU A 67 -7.70 8.34 -9.63
N PHE A 68 -8.31 7.76 -8.59
CA PHE A 68 -9.59 8.18 -8.04
C PHE A 68 -9.48 8.81 -6.64
N VAL A 69 -8.26 8.95 -6.11
CA VAL A 69 -8.03 9.55 -4.79
C VAL A 69 -8.28 11.06 -4.87
N GLY A 70 -9.33 11.53 -4.20
CA GLY A 70 -9.65 12.95 -4.04
C GLY A 70 -9.46 13.46 -2.61
N SER A 71 -9.18 12.57 -1.66
CA SER A 71 -9.02 12.92 -0.24
C SER A 71 -7.96 12.07 0.47
N VAL A 72 -7.45 12.58 1.59
CA VAL A 72 -6.49 11.88 2.46
C VAL A 72 -7.01 10.52 2.94
N LYS A 73 -8.33 10.40 3.19
CA LYS A 73 -8.92 9.14 3.67
C LYS A 73 -8.85 8.05 2.59
N GLU A 74 -9.12 8.41 1.34
CA GLU A 74 -8.99 7.50 0.20
C GLU A 74 -7.53 7.12 -0.02
N LEU A 75 -6.59 8.07 0.16
CA LEU A 75 -5.16 7.76 0.14
C LEU A 75 -4.80 6.70 1.18
N PHE A 76 -5.26 6.82 2.42
CA PHE A 76 -4.99 5.82 3.46
C PHE A 76 -5.55 4.44 3.12
N LEU A 77 -6.77 4.38 2.55
CA LEU A 77 -7.35 3.13 2.07
C LEU A 77 -6.50 2.49 0.96
N VAL A 78 -6.01 3.29 0.02
CA VAL A 78 -5.10 2.81 -1.04
C VAL A 78 -3.80 2.30 -0.46
N GLN A 79 -3.22 2.96 0.55
CA GLN A 79 -1.99 2.49 1.22
C GLN A 79 -2.19 1.17 1.96
N ILE A 80 -3.34 0.99 2.60
CA ILE A 80 -3.70 -0.30 3.21
C ILE A 80 -3.78 -1.37 2.13
N LEU A 81 -4.48 -1.10 1.01
CA LEU A 81 -4.61 -2.05 -0.08
C LEU A 81 -3.26 -2.45 -0.67
N ILE A 82 -2.37 -1.48 -0.93
CA ILE A 82 -1.02 -1.77 -1.44
C ILE A 82 -0.21 -2.57 -0.42
N GLY A 83 -0.34 -2.27 0.88
CA GLY A 83 0.35 -3.02 1.94
C GLY A 83 -0.17 -4.45 2.15
N LEU A 84 -1.34 -4.81 1.60
CA LEU A 84 -1.84 -6.19 1.63
C LEU A 84 -1.22 -7.09 0.55
N GLY A 85 -0.46 -6.50 -0.38
CA GLY A 85 0.27 -7.22 -1.40
C GLY A 85 1.70 -7.53 -1.02
#